data_AF-A0A7V9H522-F1
#
_entry.id   AF-A0A7V9H522-F1
#
_cell.length_a   1.000
_cell.length_b   1.000
_cell.length_c   1.000
_cell.angle_alpha   90.00
_cell.angle_beta   90.00
_cell.angle_gamma   90.00
#
_symmetry.space_group_name_H-M   'P 1'
#
loop_
_entity.id
_entity.type
_entity.pdbx_description
1 polymer ?
#
loop_
_entity_poly.entity_id
_entity_poly.type
_entity_poly.pdbx_seq_one_letter_code
_entity_poly.pdbx_strand_id
1 'polypeptide(L)'
;GHPDFRIGLGALGPASEWPVPPIYARLSDGLRKAAGLPDEALEIFTSHVTMDVTHARIMMDAIAPYANDEKGQEKVREGAMRSLDARSVMLDGLYRAVYREPVPIFDAPSVRLTGR
;
A
#
# COMPACT_ATOMS: atom_id res chain seq x y z
N GLY A 1 22.88 -3.50 16.18
CA GLY A 1 22.11 -2.27 16.52
C GLY A 1 20.72 -2.42 15.94
N HIS A 2 19.71 -1.81 16.56
CA HIS A 2 18.35 -1.81 16.01
C HIS A 2 18.30 -1.06 14.66
N PRO A 3 17.45 -1.49 13.72
CA PRO A 3 17.27 -0.78 12.45
C PRO A 3 16.75 0.65 12.68
N ASP A 4 17.10 1.57 11.77
CA ASP A 4 16.64 2.96 11.81
C ASP A 4 15.10 2.99 11.74
N PHE A 5 14.45 3.54 12.78
CA PHE A 5 12.99 3.51 12.91
C PHE A 5 12.27 4.22 11.75
N ARG A 6 12.94 5.14 11.04
CA ARG A 6 12.38 5.82 9.86
C ARG A 6 12.09 4.86 8.71
N ILE A 7 12.77 3.72 8.67
CA ILE A 7 12.45 2.61 7.75
C ILE A 7 11.08 2.01 8.10
N GLY A 8 10.79 1.81 9.39
CA GLY A 8 9.47 1.35 9.84
C GLY A 8 8.37 2.35 9.50
N LEU A 9 8.64 3.64 9.66
CA LEU A 9 7.73 4.71 9.27
C LEU A 9 7.37 4.68 7.77
N GLY A 10 8.37 4.45 6.91
CA GLY A 10 8.16 4.27 5.47
C GLY A 10 7.27 3.08 5.12
N ALA A 11 7.46 1.96 5.83
CA ALA A 11 6.68 0.76 5.60
C ALA A 11 5.20 0.93 5.99
N LEU A 12 4.90 1.68 7.06
CA LEU A 12 3.54 1.89 7.54
C LEU A 12 2.82 3.03 6.81
N GLY A 13 3.45 4.20 6.63
CA GLY A 13 2.78 5.35 6.01
C GLY A 13 2.63 5.18 4.50
N PRO A 14 3.64 5.58 3.69
CA PRO A 14 3.54 5.57 2.23
C PRO A 14 3.24 4.21 1.60
N ALA A 15 3.70 3.11 2.20
CA ALA A 15 3.48 1.79 1.63
C ALA A 15 2.21 1.08 2.13
N SER A 16 1.52 1.57 3.16
CA SER A 16 0.32 0.90 3.70
C SER A 16 -0.83 1.86 3.88
N GLU A 17 -0.83 2.69 4.91
CA GLU A 17 -1.98 3.49 5.32
C GLU A 17 -2.39 4.52 4.28
N TRP A 18 -1.41 5.19 3.66
CA TRP A 18 -1.69 6.25 2.69
C TRP A 18 -2.40 5.76 1.40
N PRO A 19 -1.95 4.66 0.74
CA PRO A 19 -2.58 4.20 -0.49
C PRO A 19 -3.87 3.38 -0.28
N VAL A 20 -4.19 2.93 0.94
CA VAL A 20 -5.34 2.02 1.18
C VAL A 20 -6.70 2.64 0.79
N PRO A 21 -7.08 3.86 1.23
CA PRO A 21 -8.40 4.41 0.91
C PRO A 21 -8.75 4.39 -0.59
N PRO A 22 -7.91 4.91 -1.52
CA PRO A 22 -8.24 4.86 -2.95
C PRO A 22 -8.20 3.45 -3.54
N ILE A 23 -7.38 2.53 -3.03
CA ILE A 23 -7.33 1.15 -3.51
C ILE A 23 -8.58 0.38 -3.08
N TYR A 24 -8.93 0.45 -1.79
CA TYR A 24 -10.04 -0.33 -1.22
C TYR A 24 -11.40 0.17 -1.71
N ALA A 25 -11.55 1.48 -1.96
CA ALA A 25 -12.74 2.01 -2.62
C ALA A 25 -12.96 1.37 -4.00
N ARG A 26 -11.90 1.28 -4.82
CA ARG A 26 -11.98 0.66 -6.17
C ARG A 26 -12.20 -0.84 -6.09
N LEU A 27 -11.53 -1.53 -5.17
CA LEU A 27 -11.67 -2.97 -5.00
C LEU A 27 -13.10 -3.34 -4.56
N SER A 28 -13.66 -2.59 -3.60
CA SER A 28 -15.04 -2.81 -3.12
C SER A 28 -16.07 -2.64 -4.24
N ASP A 29 -15.92 -1.59 -5.04
CA ASP A 29 -16.79 -1.34 -6.19
C ASP A 29 -16.69 -2.46 -7.24
N GLY A 30 -15.47 -2.92 -7.53
CA GLY A 30 -15.22 -4.02 -8.45
C GLY A 30 -15.81 -5.34 -7.97
N LEU A 31 -15.58 -5.72 -6.70
CA LEU A 31 -16.10 -6.96 -6.11
C LEU A 31 -17.64 -6.98 -6.08
N ARG A 32 -18.26 -5.86 -5.70
CA ARG A 32 -19.72 -5.70 -5.74
C ARG A 32 -20.28 -5.97 -7.13
N LYS A 33 -19.68 -5.37 -8.16
CA LYS A 33 -20.16 -5.48 -9.56
C LYS A 33 -19.88 -6.84 -10.18
N ALA A 34 -18.70 -7.41 -9.95
CA ALA A 34 -18.24 -8.61 -10.64
C ALA A 34 -18.69 -9.91 -9.97
N ALA A 35 -18.77 -9.94 -8.64
CA ALA A 35 -19.05 -11.14 -7.87
C ALA A 35 -20.43 -11.14 -7.20
N GLY A 36 -21.19 -10.04 -7.29
CA GLY A 36 -22.51 -9.93 -6.66
C GLY A 36 -22.47 -10.08 -5.14
N LEU A 37 -21.33 -9.77 -4.52
CA LEU A 37 -21.17 -9.91 -3.07
C LEU A 37 -22.07 -8.91 -2.34
N PRO A 38 -22.71 -9.34 -1.24
CA PRO A 38 -23.54 -8.47 -0.44
C PRO A 38 -22.70 -7.52 0.42
N ASP A 39 -23.30 -6.46 0.94
CA ASP A 39 -22.58 -5.38 1.64
C ASP A 39 -21.82 -5.87 2.88
N GLU A 40 -22.40 -6.82 3.61
CA GLU A 40 -21.78 -7.43 4.79
C GLU A 40 -20.47 -8.17 4.46
N ALA A 41 -20.37 -8.76 3.26
CA ALA A 41 -19.14 -9.42 2.82
C ALA A 41 -18.03 -8.41 2.46
N LEU A 42 -18.39 -7.14 2.26
CA LEU A 42 -17.49 -6.05 1.91
C LEU A 42 -17.18 -5.13 3.11
N GLU A 43 -17.74 -5.41 4.29
CA GLU A 43 -17.62 -4.57 5.49
C GLU A 43 -16.17 -4.27 5.85
N ILE A 44 -15.27 -5.24 5.69
CA ILE A 44 -13.85 -5.05 5.98
C ILE A 44 -13.22 -3.96 5.10
N PHE A 45 -13.65 -3.82 3.85
CA PHE A 45 -13.14 -2.80 2.93
C PHE A 45 -13.83 -1.45 3.13
N THR A 46 -15.14 -1.43 3.35
CA THR A 46 -15.91 -0.18 3.51
C THR A 46 -15.62 0.50 4.84
N SER A 47 -15.40 -0.27 5.92
CA SER A 47 -14.95 0.24 7.21
C SER A 47 -13.55 0.83 7.12
N HIS A 48 -12.61 0.14 6.46
CA HIS A 48 -11.24 0.63 6.24
C HIS A 48 -11.23 1.94 5.46
N VAL A 49 -11.98 2.08 4.36
CA VAL A 49 -12.03 3.35 3.61
C VAL A 49 -12.43 4.55 4.49
N THR A 50 -13.38 4.35 5.41
CA THR A 50 -13.86 5.43 6.29
C THR A 50 -12.87 5.75 7.41
N MET A 51 -12.24 4.73 8.00
CA MET A 51 -11.26 4.92 9.08
C MET A 51 -9.90 5.41 8.55
N ASP A 52 -9.51 4.94 7.37
CA ASP A 52 -8.15 5.11 6.86
C ASP A 52 -7.86 6.51 6.32
N VAL A 53 -8.86 7.33 6.00
CA VAL A 53 -8.60 8.76 5.69
C VAL A 53 -7.98 9.47 6.90
N THR A 54 -8.44 9.13 8.10
CA THR A 54 -7.90 9.69 9.33
C THR A 54 -6.55 9.06 9.67
N HIS A 55 -6.40 7.73 9.52
CA HIS A 55 -5.13 7.05 9.77
C HIS A 55 -4.02 7.50 8.81
N ALA A 56 -4.32 7.59 7.51
CA ALA A 56 -3.39 8.10 6.51
C ALA A 56 -2.90 9.50 6.87
N ARG A 57 -3.80 10.43 7.23
CA ARG A 57 -3.42 11.78 7.64
C ARG A 57 -2.54 11.77 8.90
N ILE A 58 -2.98 11.08 9.96
CA ILE A 58 -2.23 10.99 11.22
C ILE A 58 -0.83 10.42 10.98
N MET A 59 -0.71 9.38 10.16
CA MET A 59 0.57 8.77 9.82
C MET A 59 1.46 9.73 9.03
N MET A 60 0.94 10.45 8.03
CA MET A 60 1.75 11.41 7.28
C MET A 60 2.20 12.58 8.16
N ASP A 61 1.32 13.09 9.04
CA ASP A 61 1.64 14.14 10.01
C ASP A 61 2.74 13.65 10.98
N ALA A 62 2.68 12.39 11.42
CA ALA A 62 3.69 11.78 12.30
C ALA A 62 5.04 11.53 11.62
N ILE A 63 5.05 11.31 10.30
CA ILE A 63 6.28 11.07 9.52
C ILE A 63 7.00 12.38 9.20
N ALA A 64 6.25 13.47 8.95
CA ALA A 64 6.80 14.74 8.48
C ALA A 64 8.00 15.25 9.29
N PRO A 65 8.01 15.22 10.64
CA PRO A 65 9.16 15.66 11.44
C PRO A 65 10.48 14.91 11.15
N TYR A 66 10.39 13.67 10.67
CA TYR A 66 11.52 12.76 10.46
C TYR A 66 11.98 12.68 9.00
N ALA A 67 11.33 13.42 8.11
CA ALA A 67 11.61 13.48 6.67
C ALA A 67 11.95 14.91 6.20
N ASN A 68 12.43 15.76 7.11
CA ASN A 68 12.79 17.16 6.82
C ASN A 68 14.16 17.34 6.17
N ASP A 69 14.97 16.27 6.10
CA ASP A 69 16.27 16.25 5.44
C ASP A 69 16.37 15.08 4.45
N GLU A 70 17.37 15.13 3.56
CA GLU A 70 17.58 14.11 2.52
C GLU A 70 17.74 12.71 3.13
N LYS A 71 18.47 12.61 4.25
CA LYS A 71 18.71 11.34 4.93
C LYS A 71 17.42 10.73 5.49
N GLY A 72 16.56 11.53 6.10
CA GLY A 72 15.27 11.11 6.61
C GLY A 72 14.34 10.65 5.49
N GLN A 73 14.27 11.43 4.41
CA GLN A 73 13.52 11.08 3.20
C GLN A 73 14.00 9.77 2.59
N GLU A 74 15.32 9.57 2.50
CA GLU A 74 15.91 8.34 2.00
C GLU A 74 15.49 7.14 2.84
N LYS A 75 15.51 7.25 4.17
CA LYS A 75 15.14 6.14 5.08
C LYS A 75 13.65 5.81 5.02
N VAL A 76 12.79 6.81 4.93
CA VAL A 76 11.35 6.60 4.72
C VAL A 76 11.10 5.95 3.37
N ARG A 77 11.76 6.41 2.30
CA ARG A 77 11.65 5.80 0.96
C ARG A 77 12.13 4.35 0.96
N GLU A 78 13.28 4.07 1.59
CA GLU A 78 13.84 2.73 1.75
C GLU A 78 12.82 1.79 2.41
N GLY A 79 12.20 2.24 3.50
CA GLY A 79 11.15 1.51 4.20
C GLY A 79 9.93 1.22 3.34
N ALA A 80 9.45 2.23 2.62
CA ALA A 80 8.30 2.10 1.74
C ALA A 80 8.57 1.08 0.62
N MET A 81 9.70 1.19 -0.07
CA MET A 81 10.05 0.28 -1.17
C MET A 81 10.20 -1.16 -0.69
N ARG A 82 10.85 -1.40 0.46
CA ARG A 82 10.97 -2.75 1.02
C ARG A 82 9.62 -3.39 1.34
N SER A 83 8.69 -2.60 1.89
CA SER A 83 7.33 -3.06 2.18
C SER A 83 6.57 -3.43 0.90
N LEU A 84 6.70 -2.61 -0.14
CA LEU A 84 6.09 -2.88 -1.45
C LEU A 84 6.70 -4.11 -2.13
N ASP A 85 8.03 -4.28 -2.11
CA ASP A 85 8.71 -5.46 -2.65
C ASP A 85 8.25 -6.74 -1.94
N ALA A 86 8.17 -6.71 -0.60
CA ALA A 86 7.67 -7.83 0.18
C ALA A 86 6.20 -8.14 -0.15
N ARG A 87 5.38 -7.12 -0.36
CA ARG A 87 3.97 -7.28 -0.77
C ARG A 87 3.86 -7.92 -2.15
N SER A 88 4.72 -7.56 -3.10
CA SER A 88 4.78 -8.21 -4.42
C SER A 88 5.11 -9.69 -4.29
N VAL A 89 6.12 -10.06 -3.48
CA VAL A 89 6.46 -11.48 -3.22
C VAL A 89 5.28 -12.24 -2.60
N MET A 90 4.58 -11.63 -1.64
CA MET A 90 3.41 -12.23 -1.00
C MET A 90 2.27 -12.47 -2.01
N LEU A 91 1.92 -11.46 -2.81
CA LEU A 91 0.84 -11.54 -3.79
C LEU A 91 1.17 -12.52 -4.94
N ASP A 92 2.42 -12.55 -5.39
CA ASP A 92 2.92 -13.55 -6.34
C ASP A 92 2.78 -14.97 -5.79
N GLY A 93 3.11 -15.17 -4.50
CA GLY A 93 2.95 -16.45 -3.82
C GLY A 93 1.47 -16.87 -3.76
N LEU A 94 0.59 -15.93 -3.41
CA LEU A 94 -0.85 -16.16 -3.37
C LEU A 94 -1.40 -16.53 -4.75
N TYR A 95 -1.00 -15.80 -5.79
CA TYR A 95 -1.41 -16.05 -7.17
C TYR A 95 -1.07 -17.48 -7.59
N ARG A 96 0.19 -17.90 -7.40
CA ARG A 96 0.64 -19.26 -7.73
C ARG A 96 -0.14 -20.33 -6.95
N ALA A 97 -0.45 -20.08 -5.69
CA ALA A 97 -1.19 -21.03 -4.85
C ALA A 97 -2.66 -21.19 -5.31
N VAL A 98 -3.31 -20.10 -5.70
CA VAL A 98 -4.73 -20.07 -6.09
C VAL A 98 -4.92 -20.57 -7.53
N TYR A 99 -4.16 -20.03 -8.48
CA TYR A 99 -4.35 -20.28 -9.92
C TYR A 99 -3.49 -21.41 -10.46
N ARG A 100 -2.43 -21.82 -9.74
CA ARG A 100 -1.51 -22.90 -10.13
C ARG A 100 -0.85 -22.68 -11.50
N GLU A 101 -0.65 -21.43 -11.87
CA GLU A 101 0.02 -21.03 -13.10
C GLU A 101 1.10 -19.95 -12.81
N PRO A 102 2.00 -19.65 -13.76
CA PRO A 102 2.99 -18.59 -13.61
C PRO A 102 2.33 -17.22 -13.40
N VAL A 103 2.95 -16.38 -12.58
CA VAL A 103 2.50 -14.98 -12.40
C VAL A 103 2.66 -14.24 -13.73
N PRO A 104 1.63 -13.53 -14.24
CA PRO A 104 1.75 -12.74 -15.44
C PRO A 104 2.83 -11.66 -15.28
N ILE A 105 3.81 -11.65 -16.17
CA ILE A 105 4.80 -10.57 -16.23
C ILE A 105 4.13 -9.42 -16.97
N PHE A 106 3.70 -8.41 -16.23
CA PHE A 106 3.29 -7.15 -16.84
C PHE A 106 4.55 -6.32 -17.08
N ASP A 107 4.97 -6.20 -18.34
CA ASP A 107 5.92 -5.19 -18.78
C ASP A 107 5.27 -3.80 -18.65
N ALA A 108 5.09 -3.32 -17.42
CA ALA A 108 4.64 -1.97 -17.16
C ALA A 108 5.87 -1.06 -17.27
N PRO A 109 5.98 -0.19 -18.29
CA PRO A 109 7.00 0.84 -18.27
C PRO A 109 6.77 1.68 -17.01
N SER A 110 7.81 1.82 -16.19
CA SER A 110 7.78 2.66 -14.99
C SER A 110 7.13 3.99 -15.32
N VAL A 111 5.94 4.26 -14.76
CA VAL A 111 5.26 5.54 -14.92
C VAL A 111 6.22 6.60 -14.37
N ARG A 112 6.90 7.32 -15.27
CA ARG A 112 7.65 8.51 -14.89
C ARG A 112 6.62 9.53 -14.47
N LEU A 113 6.48 9.75 -13.16
CA LEU A 113 5.83 10.93 -12.63
C LEU A 113 6.66 12.13 -13.08
N THR A 114 6.33 12.69 -14.25
CA THR A 114 6.86 13.98 -14.68
C THR A 114 6.16 15.04 -13.83
N GLY A 115 6.82 15.45 -12.75
CA GLY A 115 6.41 16.61 -11.98
C GLY A 115 6.41 17.86 -12.86
N ARG A 116 5.35 18.66 -12.73
CA ARG A 116 5.37 20.09 -12.99
C ARG A 116 5.22 20.80 -11.66
#